data_AF-A0A7S6UE64-F1
#
_entry.id   AF-A0A7S6UE64-F1
#
_cell.length_a   1.000
_cell.length_b   1.000
_cell.length_c   1.000
_cell.angle_alpha   90.00
_cell.angle_beta   90.00
_cell.angle_gamma   90.00
#
_symmetry.space_group_name_H-M   'P 1'
#
loop_
_entity.id
_entity.type
_entity.pdbx_description
1 polymer ?
#
loop_
_entity_poly.entity_id
_entity_poly.type
_entity_poly.pdbx_seq_one_letter_code
_entity_poly.pdbx_strand_id
1 'polypeptide(L)'
;MKLKREAKTLKANAIASLKRGLEAFNSHNDDGRSEAVLLMLQHASEMLVKALLVLKGQSVFDKAKGTSIGIERAVSIAQARGWIYGAQGGAIRVIDAMRDQAQHWMIVVPEDTLYINSRSLITALDEILVAHFQDTLADNLPARVLPLSTQPLPDFLMLVNREYAQIRDLLSPGRRARDEARGRITTLLAMEAHVSDEVAISKRDLDRIEEAIKAHTAVEEVFPRLTTLTTHVEGVGPTVRVRITRSVDAPAVRYVSGDDPEGAAAIREVDLQKKYHWSPSALAEKLGLTPTKVKAIRDFLRIDEDPTNVMVFEFGSQKHPRYSDNALRVLRETITPELTERAWRERPLHRRR
;
A
#
# COMPACT_ATOMS: atom_id res chain seq x y z
N MET A 1 -22.62 -0.54 19.49
CA MET A 1 -22.97 0.65 18.68
C MET A 1 -24.02 0.29 17.63
N LYS A 2 -25.04 1.12 17.36
CA LYS A 2 -26.04 0.79 16.31
C LYS A 2 -25.47 1.14 14.93
N LEU A 3 -25.14 0.10 14.14
CA LEU A 3 -24.62 0.27 12.78
C LEU A 3 -25.65 0.94 11.87
N LYS A 4 -25.20 1.86 11.00
CA LYS A 4 -26.02 2.33 9.87
C LYS A 4 -26.37 1.13 8.98
N ARG A 5 -27.57 1.14 8.40
CA ARG A 5 -28.09 0.00 7.60
C ARG A 5 -27.12 -0.42 6.50
N GLU A 6 -26.62 0.53 5.73
CA GLU A 6 -25.66 0.29 4.65
C GLU A 6 -24.32 -0.26 5.17
N ALA A 7 -23.77 0.31 6.26
CA ALA A 7 -22.55 -0.20 6.88
C ALA A 7 -22.72 -1.65 7.37
N LYS A 8 -23.91 -2.02 7.88
CA LYS A 8 -24.23 -3.40 8.28
C LYS A 8 -24.20 -4.35 7.08
N THR A 9 -24.79 -3.97 5.94
CA THR A 9 -24.78 -4.78 4.71
C THR A 9 -23.37 -4.95 4.16
N LEU A 10 -22.59 -3.87 4.06
CA LEU A 10 -21.22 -3.92 3.57
C LEU A 10 -20.33 -4.81 4.46
N LYS A 11 -20.43 -4.67 5.79
CA LYS A 11 -19.73 -5.55 6.73
C LYS A 11 -20.14 -7.02 6.55
N ALA A 12 -21.42 -7.32 6.40
CA ALA A 12 -21.88 -8.69 6.18
C ALA A 12 -21.29 -9.29 4.89
N ASN A 13 -21.24 -8.52 3.80
CA ASN A 13 -20.59 -8.93 2.55
C ASN A 13 -19.09 -9.15 2.72
N ALA A 14 -18.42 -8.30 3.50
CA ALA A 14 -17.00 -8.45 3.83
C ALA A 14 -16.72 -9.79 4.52
N ILE A 15 -17.50 -10.10 5.56
CA ILE A 15 -17.39 -11.36 6.31
C ILE A 15 -17.70 -12.58 5.44
N ALA A 16 -18.73 -12.50 4.60
CA ALA A 16 -19.08 -13.58 3.67
C ALA A 16 -17.93 -13.86 2.68
N SER A 17 -17.33 -12.80 2.13
CA SER A 17 -16.21 -12.92 1.19
C SER A 17 -14.96 -13.48 1.88
N LEU A 18 -14.68 -13.02 3.11
CA LEU A 18 -13.58 -13.56 3.90
C LEU A 18 -13.75 -15.07 4.10
N LYS A 19 -14.94 -15.54 4.49
CA LYS A 19 -15.22 -16.97 4.66
C LYS A 19 -14.92 -17.78 3.39
N ARG A 20 -15.32 -17.26 2.22
CA ARG A 20 -15.05 -17.90 0.93
C ARG A 20 -13.56 -17.88 0.57
N GLY A 21 -12.84 -16.80 0.89
CA GLY A 21 -11.39 -16.75 0.74
C GLY A 21 -10.67 -17.77 1.63
N LEU A 22 -11.11 -17.95 2.88
CA LEU A 22 -10.55 -18.95 3.80
C LEU A 22 -10.86 -20.38 3.36
N GLU A 23 -12.06 -20.62 2.83
CA GLU A 23 -12.45 -21.91 2.25
C GLU A 23 -11.59 -22.25 1.03
N ALA A 24 -11.41 -21.27 0.12
CA ALA A 24 -10.54 -21.43 -1.04
C ALA A 24 -9.09 -21.69 -0.60
N PHE A 25 -8.57 -20.97 0.40
CA PHE A 25 -7.20 -21.16 0.88
C PHE A 25 -6.96 -22.61 1.32
N ASN A 26 -7.89 -23.17 2.09
CA ASN A 26 -7.83 -24.52 2.63
C ASN A 26 -8.34 -25.61 1.67
N SER A 27 -8.67 -25.24 0.43
CA SER A 27 -9.09 -26.20 -0.60
C SER A 27 -7.95 -27.15 -0.93
N HIS A 28 -8.28 -28.43 -1.12
CA HIS A 28 -7.33 -29.43 -1.62
C HIS A 28 -7.09 -29.32 -3.14
N ASN A 29 -7.92 -28.54 -3.84
CA ASN A 29 -7.76 -28.29 -5.26
C ASN A 29 -6.95 -27.01 -5.45
N ASP A 30 -5.79 -27.14 -6.09
CA ASP A 30 -4.88 -26.02 -6.38
C ASP A 30 -5.25 -25.25 -7.66
N ASP A 31 -6.08 -25.81 -8.54
CA ASP A 31 -6.45 -25.17 -9.81
C ASP A 31 -7.22 -23.86 -9.56
N GLY A 32 -6.58 -22.72 -9.85
CA GLY A 32 -7.12 -21.38 -9.64
C GLY A 32 -7.30 -20.99 -8.17
N ARG A 33 -6.71 -21.76 -7.23
CA ARG A 33 -6.90 -21.56 -5.79
C ARG A 33 -6.35 -20.22 -5.33
N SER A 34 -5.12 -19.88 -5.71
CA SER A 34 -4.48 -18.62 -5.36
C SER A 34 -5.30 -17.41 -5.81
N GLU A 35 -5.83 -17.46 -7.02
CA GLU A 35 -6.66 -16.42 -7.62
C GLU A 35 -7.97 -16.29 -6.87
N ALA A 36 -8.66 -17.40 -6.58
CA ALA A 36 -9.88 -17.39 -5.79
C ALA A 36 -9.66 -16.77 -4.40
N VAL A 37 -8.55 -17.10 -3.73
CA VAL A 37 -8.15 -16.48 -2.46
C VAL A 37 -7.98 -14.97 -2.64
N LEU A 38 -7.18 -14.53 -3.60
CA LEU A 38 -6.88 -13.11 -3.84
C LEU A 38 -8.15 -12.30 -4.15
N LEU A 39 -9.02 -12.79 -5.04
CA LEU A 39 -10.29 -12.12 -5.37
C LEU A 39 -11.18 -11.97 -4.14
N MET A 40 -11.35 -13.04 -3.36
CA MET A 40 -12.24 -13.03 -2.20
C MET A 40 -11.70 -12.18 -1.05
N LEU A 41 -10.38 -12.23 -0.80
CA LEU A 41 -9.73 -11.44 0.23
C LEU A 41 -9.67 -9.94 -0.12
N GLN A 42 -9.45 -9.60 -1.39
CA GLN A 42 -9.54 -8.21 -1.85
C GLN A 42 -10.97 -7.68 -1.67
N HIS A 43 -11.98 -8.43 -2.12
CA HIS A 43 -13.38 -8.00 -2.00
C HIS A 43 -13.80 -7.88 -0.52
N ALA A 44 -13.37 -8.80 0.34
CA ALA A 44 -13.59 -8.71 1.79
C ALA A 44 -13.04 -7.40 2.36
N SER A 45 -11.82 -7.05 1.96
CA SER A 45 -11.13 -5.83 2.40
C SER A 45 -11.85 -4.57 1.91
N GLU A 46 -12.22 -4.51 0.63
CA GLU A 46 -12.92 -3.36 0.05
C GLU A 46 -14.26 -3.12 0.75
N MET A 47 -15.04 -4.18 0.95
CA MET A 47 -16.34 -4.08 1.62
C MET A 47 -16.21 -3.66 3.08
N LEU A 48 -15.20 -4.15 3.81
CA LEU A 48 -14.99 -3.77 5.21
C LEU A 48 -14.57 -2.29 5.35
N VAL A 49 -13.63 -1.84 4.50
CA VAL A 49 -13.18 -0.45 4.52
C VAL A 49 -14.32 0.49 4.11
N LYS A 50 -15.12 0.14 3.09
CA LYS A 50 -16.33 0.89 2.73
C LYS A 50 -17.35 0.92 3.88
N ALA A 51 -17.56 -0.21 4.56
CA ALA A 51 -18.42 -0.25 5.75
C ALA A 51 -17.94 0.74 6.82
N LEU A 52 -16.62 0.81 7.05
CA LEU A 52 -16.00 1.73 7.99
C LEU A 52 -16.23 3.19 7.58
N LEU A 53 -16.04 3.53 6.31
CA LEU A 53 -16.30 4.87 5.79
C LEU A 53 -17.76 5.28 6.02
N VAL A 54 -18.72 4.44 5.62
CA VAL A 54 -20.16 4.70 5.82
C VAL A 54 -20.47 4.87 7.30
N LEU A 55 -19.91 4.01 8.15
CA LEU A 55 -20.08 4.06 9.60
C LEU A 55 -19.66 5.42 10.17
N LYS A 56 -18.52 5.94 9.71
CA LYS A 56 -17.98 7.25 10.10
C LYS A 56 -18.61 8.44 9.34
N GLY A 57 -19.61 8.19 8.48
CA GLY A 57 -20.33 9.24 7.76
C GLY A 57 -19.63 9.74 6.48
N GLN A 58 -18.65 9.01 6.00
CA GLN A 58 -17.95 9.31 4.76
C GLN A 58 -18.63 8.61 3.57
N SER A 59 -18.85 9.36 2.48
CA SER A 59 -19.42 8.79 1.24
C SER A 59 -18.46 7.78 0.61
N VAL A 60 -19.02 6.69 0.09
CA VAL A 60 -18.32 5.65 -0.69
C VAL A 60 -18.57 5.78 -2.19
N PHE A 61 -19.15 6.90 -2.65
CA PHE A 61 -19.38 7.20 -4.06
C PHE A 61 -18.51 8.35 -4.53
N ASP A 62 -17.94 8.19 -5.73
CA ASP A 62 -17.29 9.25 -6.47
C ASP A 62 -18.37 10.18 -7.06
N LYS A 63 -18.34 11.46 -6.67
CA LYS A 63 -19.35 12.43 -7.12
C LYS A 63 -19.30 12.72 -8.61
N ALA A 64 -18.12 12.63 -9.23
CA ALA A 64 -17.94 12.92 -10.65
C ALA A 64 -18.35 11.72 -11.52
N LYS A 65 -18.00 10.50 -11.08
CA LYS A 65 -18.29 9.27 -11.84
C LYS A 65 -19.66 8.67 -11.53
N GLY A 66 -20.26 9.01 -10.39
CA GLY A 66 -21.52 8.41 -9.92
C GLY A 66 -21.39 6.95 -9.48
N THR A 67 -20.18 6.40 -9.43
CA THR A 67 -19.90 5.01 -9.09
C THR A 67 -19.25 4.88 -7.72
N SER A 68 -19.27 3.69 -7.13
CA SER A 68 -18.60 3.46 -5.84
C SER A 68 -17.09 3.59 -5.99
N ILE A 69 -16.41 4.20 -5.02
CA ILE A 69 -14.95 4.30 -4.99
C ILE A 69 -14.31 2.90 -4.91
N GLY A 70 -13.11 2.71 -5.48
CA GLY A 70 -12.37 1.45 -5.32
C GLY A 70 -11.66 1.33 -3.97
N ILE A 71 -11.05 0.18 -3.71
CA ILE A 71 -10.35 -0.11 -2.45
C ILE A 71 -9.18 0.84 -2.16
N GLU A 72 -8.35 1.17 -3.16
CA GLU A 72 -7.20 2.10 -3.01
C GLU A 72 -7.69 3.42 -2.43
N ARG A 73 -8.72 4.00 -3.05
CA ARG A 73 -9.32 5.26 -2.59
C ARG A 73 -9.94 5.13 -1.20
N ALA A 74 -10.61 4.01 -0.92
CA ALA A 74 -11.24 3.79 0.37
C ALA A 74 -10.20 3.71 1.52
N VAL A 75 -9.10 2.97 1.29
CA VAL A 75 -7.98 2.83 2.22
C VAL A 75 -7.29 4.18 2.44
N SER A 76 -6.96 4.93 1.38
CA SER A 76 -6.34 6.25 1.50
C SER A 76 -7.20 7.21 2.32
N ILE A 77 -8.53 7.21 2.12
CA ILE A 77 -9.43 8.05 2.93
C ILE A 77 -9.41 7.61 4.40
N ALA A 78 -9.49 6.31 4.68
CA ALA A 78 -9.50 5.81 6.04
C ALA A 78 -8.17 6.09 6.78
N GLN A 79 -7.03 5.98 6.10
CA GLN A 79 -5.71 6.31 6.64
C GLN A 79 -5.53 7.81 6.87
N ALA A 80 -5.94 8.65 5.91
CA ALA A 80 -5.89 10.12 6.07
C ALA A 80 -6.76 10.64 7.23
N ARG A 81 -7.69 9.81 7.72
CA ARG A 81 -8.54 10.09 8.89
C ARG A 81 -8.03 9.42 10.18
N GLY A 82 -6.93 8.67 10.11
CA GLY A 82 -6.38 7.92 11.24
C GLY A 82 -7.26 6.74 11.69
N TRP A 83 -8.16 6.24 10.83
CA TRP A 83 -9.00 5.09 11.16
C TRP A 83 -8.35 3.75 10.84
N ILE A 84 -7.44 3.75 9.86
CA ILE A 84 -6.62 2.59 9.49
C ILE A 84 -5.16 3.02 9.58
N TYR A 85 -4.31 2.17 10.16
CA TYR A 85 -2.89 2.45 10.31
C TYR A 85 -2.08 1.98 9.09
N GLY A 86 -0.80 2.39 9.02
CA GLY A 86 0.10 2.05 7.90
C GLY A 86 0.16 0.55 7.63
N ALA A 87 0.43 -0.26 8.66
CA ALA A 87 0.52 -1.72 8.53
C ALA A 87 -0.78 -2.37 8.03
N GLN A 88 -1.93 -1.90 8.54
CA GLN A 88 -3.25 -2.39 8.11
C GLN A 88 -3.54 -2.05 6.65
N GLY A 89 -3.23 -0.81 6.24
CA GLY A 89 -3.36 -0.39 4.85
C GLY A 89 -2.41 -1.15 3.92
N GLY A 90 -1.17 -1.38 4.35
CA GLY A 90 -0.19 -2.17 3.61
C GLY A 90 -0.66 -3.59 3.34
N ALA A 91 -1.17 -4.28 4.37
CA ALA A 91 -1.71 -5.64 4.24
C ALA A 91 -2.88 -5.71 3.23
N ILE A 92 -3.74 -4.70 3.22
CA ILE A 92 -4.85 -4.60 2.25
C ILE A 92 -4.32 -4.35 0.83
N ARG A 93 -3.37 -3.42 0.67
CA ARG A 93 -2.85 -3.04 -0.66
C ARG A 93 -2.06 -4.13 -1.34
N VAL A 94 -1.33 -4.96 -0.59
CA VAL A 94 -0.60 -6.10 -1.17
C VAL A 94 -1.56 -7.09 -1.81
N ILE A 95 -2.65 -7.43 -1.12
CA ILE A 95 -3.68 -8.33 -1.66
C ILE A 95 -4.38 -7.69 -2.87
N ASP A 96 -4.66 -6.39 -2.83
CA ASP A 96 -5.23 -5.68 -3.97
C ASP A 96 -4.29 -5.71 -5.19
N ALA A 97 -3.00 -5.44 -5.00
CA ALA A 97 -1.99 -5.46 -6.06
C ALA A 97 -1.83 -6.87 -6.65
N MET A 98 -1.78 -7.92 -5.83
CA MET A 98 -1.73 -9.31 -6.31
C MET A 98 -2.99 -9.69 -7.09
N ARG A 99 -4.17 -9.31 -6.58
CA ARG A 99 -5.45 -9.57 -7.24
C ARG A 99 -5.55 -8.86 -8.58
N ASP A 100 -5.11 -7.62 -8.68
CA ASP A 100 -5.11 -6.85 -9.93
C ASP A 100 -4.33 -7.58 -11.03
N GLN A 101 -3.16 -8.13 -10.69
CA GLN A 101 -2.34 -8.89 -11.63
C GLN A 101 -2.95 -10.26 -11.98
N ALA A 102 -3.54 -10.94 -11.00
CA ALA A 102 -4.31 -12.17 -11.22
C ALA A 102 -5.46 -11.96 -12.21
N GLN A 103 -6.11 -10.80 -12.17
CA GLN A 103 -7.26 -10.49 -13.03
C GLN A 103 -6.86 -10.04 -14.44
N HIS A 104 -5.74 -9.32 -14.56
CA HIS A 104 -5.44 -8.58 -15.79
C HIS A 104 -4.31 -9.18 -16.64
N TRP A 105 -3.42 -9.99 -16.08
CA TRP A 105 -2.29 -10.50 -16.87
C TRP A 105 -1.75 -11.84 -16.37
N MET A 106 -0.73 -11.84 -15.50
CA MET A 106 -0.14 -13.04 -14.95
C MET A 106 0.42 -12.79 -13.56
N ILE A 107 0.25 -13.78 -12.69
CA ILE A 107 0.87 -13.82 -11.37
C ILE A 107 1.16 -15.28 -11.02
N VAL A 108 2.22 -15.51 -10.26
CA VAL A 108 2.48 -16.81 -9.63
C VAL A 108 2.74 -16.52 -8.17
N VAL A 109 1.84 -16.96 -7.29
CA VAL A 109 1.94 -16.72 -5.85
C VAL A 109 2.38 -18.00 -5.16
N PRO A 110 3.64 -18.06 -4.67
CA PRO A 110 4.10 -19.19 -3.87
C PRO A 110 3.26 -19.35 -2.60
N GLU A 111 3.10 -20.59 -2.14
CA GLU A 111 2.23 -20.90 -0.98
C GLU A 111 2.58 -20.10 0.27
N ASP A 112 3.87 -20.02 0.59
CA ASP A 112 4.35 -19.26 1.75
C ASP A 112 4.06 -17.77 1.63
N THR A 113 4.14 -17.23 0.41
CA THR A 113 3.81 -15.84 0.11
C THR A 113 2.31 -15.59 0.24
N LEU A 114 1.50 -16.52 -0.26
CA LEU A 114 0.05 -16.46 -0.09
C LEU A 114 -0.33 -16.54 1.40
N TYR A 115 0.33 -17.43 2.15
CA TYR A 115 0.08 -17.66 3.56
C TYR A 115 0.41 -16.43 4.42
N ILE A 116 1.64 -15.89 4.32
CA ILE A 116 2.07 -14.78 5.16
C ILE A 116 1.25 -13.51 4.91
N ASN A 117 0.94 -13.22 3.64
CA ASN A 117 0.15 -12.04 3.28
C ASN A 117 -1.34 -12.21 3.64
N SER A 118 -1.91 -13.41 3.46
CA SER A 118 -3.28 -13.70 3.91
C SER A 118 -3.39 -13.60 5.43
N ARG A 119 -2.39 -14.09 6.19
CA ARG A 119 -2.40 -13.99 7.65
C ARG A 119 -2.24 -12.55 8.16
N SER A 120 -1.37 -11.78 7.50
CA SER A 120 -1.22 -10.33 7.75
C SER A 120 -2.54 -9.60 7.51
N LEU A 121 -3.22 -9.90 6.40
CA LEU A 121 -4.53 -9.32 6.10
C LEU A 121 -5.59 -9.69 7.15
N ILE A 122 -5.71 -10.97 7.51
CA ILE A 122 -6.66 -11.42 8.54
C ILE A 122 -6.43 -10.69 9.86
N THR A 123 -5.17 -10.50 10.25
CA THR A 123 -4.80 -9.73 11.44
C THR A 123 -5.31 -8.28 11.32
N ALA A 124 -5.08 -7.63 10.18
CA ALA A 124 -5.56 -6.27 9.93
C ALA A 124 -7.09 -6.15 9.94
N LEU A 125 -7.81 -7.11 9.34
CA LEU A 125 -9.28 -7.11 9.32
C LEU A 125 -9.87 -7.31 10.73
N ASP A 126 -9.31 -8.21 11.53
CA ASP A 126 -9.72 -8.42 12.94
C ASP A 126 -9.52 -7.15 13.77
N GLU A 127 -8.36 -6.50 13.64
CA GLU A 127 -8.09 -5.24 14.34
C GLU A 127 -9.06 -4.12 13.96
N ILE A 128 -9.40 -4.00 12.67
CA ILE A 128 -10.40 -3.02 12.20
C ILE A 128 -11.79 -3.33 12.77
N LEU A 129 -12.19 -4.60 12.80
CA LEU A 129 -13.45 -5.04 13.40
C LEU A 129 -13.51 -4.70 14.90
N VAL A 130 -12.46 -5.03 15.64
CA VAL A 130 -12.35 -4.76 17.08
C VAL A 130 -12.45 -3.27 17.34
N ALA A 131 -11.63 -2.47 16.65
CA ALA A 131 -11.49 -1.05 16.92
C ALA A 131 -12.74 -0.24 16.55
N HIS A 132 -13.42 -0.57 15.45
CA HIS A 132 -14.48 0.29 14.89
C HIS A 132 -15.87 -0.30 14.92
N PHE A 133 -16.00 -1.63 15.01
CA PHE A 133 -17.28 -2.33 14.92
C PHE A 133 -17.68 -3.02 16.21
N GLN A 134 -16.82 -3.04 17.23
CA GLN A 134 -17.04 -3.78 18.48
C GLN A 134 -17.38 -5.26 18.18
N ASP A 135 -16.64 -5.85 17.25
CA ASP A 135 -16.84 -7.20 16.75
C ASP A 135 -15.48 -7.84 16.51
N THR A 136 -15.42 -9.17 16.41
CA THR A 136 -14.18 -9.90 16.12
C THR A 136 -14.39 -10.86 14.96
N LEU A 137 -13.29 -11.35 14.37
CA LEU A 137 -13.40 -12.47 13.44
C LEU A 137 -13.92 -13.73 14.13
N ALA A 138 -13.60 -13.96 15.40
CA ALA A 138 -14.07 -15.11 16.16
C ALA A 138 -15.61 -15.13 16.32
N ASP A 139 -16.24 -13.97 16.46
CA ASP A 139 -17.70 -13.83 16.53
C ASP A 139 -18.39 -14.16 15.19
N ASN A 140 -17.63 -14.09 14.09
CA ASN A 140 -18.14 -14.23 12.74
C ASN A 140 -17.78 -15.58 12.10
N LEU A 141 -16.77 -16.26 12.61
CA LEU A 141 -16.25 -17.53 12.08
C LEU A 141 -16.70 -18.70 12.96
N PRO A 142 -16.94 -19.90 12.39
CA PRO A 142 -17.25 -21.07 13.20
C PRO A 142 -16.04 -21.44 14.08
N ALA A 143 -16.28 -21.99 15.27
CA ALA A 143 -15.20 -22.41 16.18
C ALA A 143 -14.21 -23.43 15.57
N ARG A 144 -14.61 -24.10 14.48
CA ARG A 144 -13.85 -25.14 13.77
C ARG A 144 -13.10 -24.65 12.52
N VAL A 145 -12.79 -23.36 12.41
CA VAL A 145 -12.00 -22.88 11.26
C VAL A 145 -10.60 -23.48 11.28
N LEU A 146 -10.21 -24.11 10.17
CA LEU A 146 -8.85 -24.60 9.97
C LEU A 146 -7.87 -23.43 9.99
N PRO A 147 -6.68 -23.59 10.61
CA PRO A 147 -5.61 -22.62 10.46
C PRO A 147 -5.29 -22.48 8.97
N LEU A 148 -4.97 -21.27 8.52
CA LEU A 148 -4.62 -21.02 7.11
C LEU A 148 -3.56 -22.02 6.63
N SER A 149 -2.51 -22.26 7.42
CA SER A 149 -1.51 -23.27 7.11
C SER A 149 -1.15 -24.07 8.36
N THR A 150 -0.74 -25.31 8.13
CA THR A 150 -0.15 -26.21 9.14
C THR A 150 1.36 -26.02 9.26
N GLN A 151 1.96 -25.29 8.32
CA GLN A 151 3.39 -24.97 8.32
C GLN A 151 3.68 -23.74 9.19
N PRO A 152 4.85 -23.68 9.83
CA PRO A 152 5.28 -22.48 10.55
C PRO A 152 5.41 -21.31 9.57
N LEU A 153 5.14 -20.09 10.06
CA LEU A 153 5.37 -18.89 9.26
C LEU A 153 6.87 -18.73 8.98
N PRO A 154 7.27 -18.56 7.71
CA PRO A 154 8.66 -18.29 7.38
C PRO A 154 9.04 -16.87 7.81
N ASP A 155 10.33 -16.67 8.09
CA ASP A 155 10.89 -15.34 8.16
C ASP A 155 10.73 -14.62 6.81
N PHE A 156 10.34 -13.35 6.84
CA PHE A 156 10.00 -12.60 5.64
C PHE A 156 11.20 -12.40 4.71
N LEU A 157 12.37 -12.07 5.25
CA LEU A 157 13.58 -11.89 4.43
C LEU A 157 14.04 -13.22 3.86
N MET A 158 13.96 -14.29 4.65
CA MET A 158 14.24 -15.64 4.16
C MET A 158 13.30 -16.03 3.00
N LEU A 159 12.00 -15.71 3.10
CA LEU A 159 11.02 -15.93 2.05
C LEU A 159 11.41 -15.16 0.77
N VAL A 160 11.72 -13.87 0.88
CA VAL A 160 12.14 -13.05 -0.27
C VAL A 160 13.40 -13.62 -0.91
N ASN A 161 14.40 -14.00 -0.12
CA ASN A 161 15.66 -14.58 -0.61
C ASN A 161 15.43 -15.90 -1.35
N ARG A 162 14.56 -16.77 -0.81
CA ARG A 162 14.24 -18.05 -1.44
C ARG A 162 13.51 -17.85 -2.76
N GLU A 163 12.52 -16.96 -2.81
CA GLU A 163 11.82 -16.65 -4.06
C GLU A 163 12.75 -16.00 -5.08
N TYR A 164 13.65 -15.11 -4.66
CA TYR A 164 14.65 -14.52 -5.53
C TYR A 164 15.58 -15.58 -6.15
N ALA A 165 16.05 -16.54 -5.34
CA ALA A 165 16.86 -17.66 -5.82
C ALA A 165 16.08 -18.54 -6.81
N GLN A 166 14.80 -18.80 -6.56
CA GLN A 166 13.93 -19.56 -7.46
C GLN A 166 13.75 -18.83 -8.80
N ILE A 167 13.53 -17.51 -8.79
CA ILE A 167 13.41 -16.71 -10.01
C ILE A 167 14.72 -16.77 -10.82
N ARG A 168 15.88 -16.68 -10.17
CA ARG A 168 17.19 -16.82 -10.84
C ARG A 168 17.33 -18.17 -11.53
N ASP A 169 16.93 -19.26 -10.89
CA ASP A 169 16.94 -20.59 -11.47
C ASP A 169 16.01 -20.69 -12.69
N LEU A 170 14.79 -20.17 -12.59
CA LEU A 170 13.80 -20.16 -13.69
C LEU A 170 14.28 -19.34 -14.90
N LEU A 171 15.05 -18.27 -14.67
CA LEU A 171 15.64 -17.43 -15.71
C LEU A 171 16.96 -17.98 -16.29
N SER A 172 17.45 -19.13 -15.80
CA SER A 172 18.66 -19.74 -16.32
C SER A 172 18.49 -20.21 -17.79
N PRO A 173 19.57 -20.19 -18.60
CA PRO A 173 19.50 -20.59 -20.00
C PRO A 173 18.92 -22.00 -20.18
N GLY A 174 17.97 -22.14 -21.11
CA GLY A 174 17.40 -23.45 -21.49
C GLY A 174 16.20 -23.91 -20.66
N ARG A 175 15.84 -23.24 -19.55
CA ARG A 175 14.65 -23.59 -18.73
C ARG A 175 13.31 -23.35 -19.41
N ARG A 176 13.22 -22.34 -20.28
CA ARG A 176 11.96 -21.88 -20.93
C ARG A 176 10.84 -21.57 -19.92
N ALA A 177 11.19 -21.09 -18.72
CA ALA A 177 10.24 -20.80 -17.63
C ALA A 177 10.08 -19.30 -17.36
N ARG A 178 10.19 -18.47 -18.41
CA ARG A 178 10.16 -17.01 -18.31
C ARG A 178 8.85 -16.50 -17.73
N ASP A 179 7.71 -17.04 -18.17
CA ASP A 179 6.39 -16.56 -17.73
C ASP A 179 6.17 -16.85 -16.24
N GLU A 180 6.61 -18.02 -15.75
CA GLU A 180 6.58 -18.32 -14.32
C GLU A 180 7.49 -17.38 -13.52
N ALA A 181 8.72 -17.14 -14.01
CA ALA A 181 9.65 -16.20 -13.38
C ALA A 181 9.03 -14.79 -13.29
N ARG A 182 8.41 -14.31 -14.37
CA ARG A 182 7.74 -13.00 -14.38
C ARG A 182 6.54 -12.97 -13.44
N GLY A 183 5.73 -14.03 -13.39
CA GLY A 183 4.63 -14.14 -12.42
C GLY A 183 5.12 -14.07 -10.97
N ARG A 184 6.27 -14.67 -10.64
CA ARG A 184 6.89 -14.59 -9.30
C ARG A 184 7.49 -13.21 -9.01
N ILE A 185 8.14 -12.58 -10.00
CA ILE A 185 8.61 -11.18 -9.89
C ILE A 185 7.43 -10.24 -9.59
N THR A 186 6.31 -10.41 -10.30
CA THR A 186 5.08 -9.65 -10.07
C THR A 186 4.60 -9.78 -8.61
N THR A 187 4.65 -10.99 -8.05
CA THR A 187 4.30 -11.23 -6.64
C THR A 187 5.24 -10.49 -5.69
N LEU A 188 6.56 -10.51 -5.92
CA LEU A 188 7.52 -9.75 -5.10
C LEU A 188 7.29 -8.24 -5.20
N LEU A 189 7.04 -7.72 -6.41
CA LEU A 189 6.71 -6.31 -6.63
C LEU A 189 5.42 -5.89 -5.92
N ALA A 190 4.41 -6.75 -5.90
CA ALA A 190 3.16 -6.48 -5.19
C ALA A 190 3.39 -6.34 -3.68
N MET A 191 4.31 -7.12 -3.10
CA MET A 191 4.65 -7.07 -1.67
C MET A 191 5.28 -5.75 -1.22
N GLU A 192 5.80 -4.93 -2.15
CA GLU A 192 6.28 -3.58 -1.83
C GLU A 192 5.15 -2.66 -1.31
N ALA A 193 3.88 -3.05 -1.54
CA ALA A 193 2.72 -2.28 -1.11
C ALA A 193 2.53 -2.26 0.43
N HIS A 194 3.27 -3.12 1.16
CA HIS A 194 3.38 -3.04 2.62
C HIS A 194 3.99 -1.72 3.09
N VAL A 195 4.88 -1.13 2.29
CA VAL A 195 5.62 0.11 2.65
C VAL A 195 5.18 1.30 1.80
N SER A 196 4.72 1.05 0.58
CA SER A 196 4.40 2.10 -0.38
C SER A 196 2.93 2.08 -0.75
N ASP A 197 2.34 3.27 -0.78
CA ASP A 197 0.96 3.48 -1.25
C ASP A 197 0.88 3.47 -2.78
N GLU A 198 2.03 3.47 -3.47
CA GLU A 198 2.18 3.59 -4.91
C GLU A 198 2.83 2.32 -5.48
N VAL A 199 2.01 1.28 -5.65
CA VAL A 199 2.45 0.06 -6.33
C VAL A 199 1.63 -0.13 -7.60
N ALA A 200 2.21 0.32 -8.71
CA ALA A 200 1.79 -0.05 -10.05
C ALA A 200 2.88 -0.94 -10.66
N ILE A 201 2.48 -2.10 -11.18
CA ILE A 201 3.40 -3.06 -11.80
C ILE A 201 3.31 -2.86 -13.31
N SER A 202 4.34 -2.23 -13.88
CA SER A 202 4.41 -2.00 -15.32
C SER A 202 5.24 -3.07 -16.02
N LYS A 203 4.96 -3.32 -17.30
CA LYS A 203 5.79 -4.20 -18.13
C LYS A 203 7.25 -3.74 -18.16
N ARG A 204 7.49 -2.41 -18.19
CA ARG A 204 8.83 -1.81 -18.20
C ARG A 204 9.59 -2.12 -16.92
N ASP A 205 8.94 -2.03 -15.76
CA ASP A 205 9.56 -2.40 -14.48
C ASP A 205 9.93 -3.89 -14.44
N LEU A 206 9.05 -4.75 -14.96
CA LEU A 206 9.30 -6.19 -15.04
C LEU A 206 10.45 -6.52 -15.98
N ASP A 207 10.50 -5.91 -17.17
CA ASP A 207 11.59 -6.12 -18.13
C ASP A 207 12.93 -5.70 -17.49
N ARG A 208 12.98 -4.55 -16.79
CA ARG A 208 14.19 -4.11 -16.09
C ARG A 208 14.63 -5.08 -14.98
N ILE A 209 13.69 -5.50 -14.13
CA ILE A 209 14.01 -6.41 -13.02
C ILE A 209 14.47 -7.77 -13.54
N GLU A 210 13.83 -8.28 -14.59
CA GLU A 210 14.24 -9.52 -15.26
C GLU A 210 15.71 -9.43 -15.72
N GLU A 211 16.10 -8.32 -16.36
CA GLU A 211 17.48 -8.12 -16.82
C GLU A 211 18.47 -7.95 -15.65
N ALA A 212 18.10 -7.25 -14.58
CA ALA A 212 18.94 -7.15 -13.37
C ALA A 212 19.18 -8.51 -12.72
N ILE A 213 18.16 -9.37 -12.66
CA ILE A 213 18.28 -10.73 -12.10
C ILE A 213 19.19 -11.60 -12.97
N LYS A 214 19.08 -11.50 -14.31
CA LYS A 214 19.99 -12.18 -15.25
C LYS A 214 21.43 -11.70 -15.11
N ALA A 215 21.64 -10.42 -14.81
CA ALA A 215 22.95 -9.83 -14.53
C ALA A 215 23.52 -10.19 -13.14
N HIS A 216 22.83 -11.02 -12.36
CA HIS A 216 23.21 -11.44 -11.01
C HIS A 216 23.34 -10.29 -10.01
N THR A 217 22.58 -9.21 -10.22
CA THR A 217 22.45 -8.12 -9.23
C THR A 217 21.95 -8.67 -7.89
N ALA A 218 22.36 -8.05 -6.78
CA ALA A 218 21.93 -8.50 -5.45
C ALA A 218 20.44 -8.22 -5.21
N VAL A 219 19.77 -9.05 -4.40
CA VAL A 219 18.32 -8.92 -4.12
C VAL A 219 18.00 -7.58 -3.45
N GLU A 220 18.92 -7.06 -2.64
CA GLU A 220 18.80 -5.78 -1.93
C GLU A 220 18.78 -4.59 -2.89
N GLU A 221 19.44 -4.73 -4.04
CA GLU A 221 19.47 -3.71 -5.09
C GLU A 221 18.25 -3.83 -6.03
N VAL A 222 17.78 -5.05 -6.29
CA VAL A 222 16.62 -5.30 -7.16
C VAL A 222 15.30 -4.98 -6.45
N PHE A 223 15.18 -5.31 -5.16
CA PHE A 223 13.98 -5.11 -4.35
C PHE A 223 14.28 -4.33 -3.06
N PRO A 224 14.78 -3.08 -3.16
CA PRO A 224 15.24 -2.32 -2.00
C PRO A 224 14.13 -1.97 -1.02
N ARG A 225 12.86 -2.00 -1.42
CA ARG A 225 11.73 -1.75 -0.52
C ARG A 225 11.42 -2.97 0.36
N LEU A 226 11.62 -4.18 -0.15
CA LEU A 226 11.33 -5.42 0.59
C LEU A 226 12.33 -5.64 1.72
N THR A 227 13.57 -5.20 1.57
CA THR A 227 14.60 -5.30 2.63
C THR A 227 14.31 -4.40 3.83
N THR A 228 13.48 -3.37 3.65
CA THR A 228 13.06 -2.48 4.74
C THR A 228 11.98 -3.09 5.64
N LEU A 229 11.45 -4.27 5.30
CA LEU A 229 10.34 -4.88 6.02
C LEU A 229 10.80 -5.79 7.16
N THR A 230 10.05 -5.76 8.24
CA THR A 230 10.14 -6.70 9.35
C THR A 230 8.76 -7.29 9.65
N THR A 231 8.74 -8.49 10.22
CA THR A 231 7.53 -9.19 10.60
C THR A 231 7.47 -9.37 12.11
N HIS A 232 6.39 -8.90 12.72
CA HIS A 232 6.07 -9.16 14.12
C HIS A 232 5.03 -10.28 14.19
N VAL A 233 5.43 -11.41 14.76
CA VAL A 233 4.58 -12.58 14.97
C VAL A 233 4.28 -12.72 16.46
N GLU A 234 3.01 -12.68 16.84
CA GLU A 234 2.55 -12.84 18.22
C GLU A 234 1.66 -14.08 18.36
N GLY A 235 1.86 -14.88 19.42
CA GLY A 235 1.05 -16.08 19.70
C GLY A 235 1.61 -17.38 19.12
N VAL A 236 0.97 -18.51 19.46
CA VAL A 236 1.39 -19.87 19.07
C VAL A 236 0.18 -20.66 18.59
N GLY A 237 0.32 -21.38 17.47
CA GLY A 237 -0.76 -22.20 16.90
C GLY A 237 -1.87 -21.39 16.24
N PRO A 238 -3.18 -21.67 16.47
CA PRO A 238 -4.27 -21.01 15.74
C PRO A 238 -4.43 -19.51 16.04
N THR A 239 -3.82 -18.99 17.11
CA THR A 239 -3.93 -17.59 17.58
C THR A 239 -2.86 -16.65 17.03
N VAL A 240 -2.03 -17.10 16.09
CA VAL A 240 -0.89 -16.34 15.56
C VAL A 240 -1.30 -15.00 14.91
N ARG A 241 -0.80 -13.86 15.35
CA ARG A 241 -1.01 -12.56 14.69
C ARG A 241 0.24 -12.17 13.95
N VAL A 242 0.08 -11.63 12.74
CA VAL A 242 1.19 -11.24 11.88
C VAL A 242 1.01 -9.78 11.51
N ARG A 243 2.02 -8.97 11.78
CA ARG A 243 2.11 -7.59 11.28
C ARG A 243 3.40 -7.42 10.51
N ILE A 244 3.28 -6.88 9.30
CA ILE A 244 4.42 -6.49 8.48
C ILE A 244 4.56 -4.98 8.57
N THR A 245 5.73 -4.52 8.98
CA THR A 245 6.03 -3.10 9.22
C THR A 245 7.37 -2.75 8.61
N ARG A 246 7.62 -1.46 8.39
CA ARG A 246 8.96 -0.97 8.09
C ARG A 246 9.83 -1.11 9.34
N SER A 247 11.02 -1.68 9.19
CA SER A 247 12.04 -1.77 10.25
C SER A 247 12.43 -0.37 10.72
N VAL A 248 12.64 -0.23 12.03
CA VAL A 248 12.98 1.05 12.68
C VAL A 248 14.34 1.58 12.18
N ASP A 249 15.25 0.67 11.86
CA ASP A 249 16.60 0.98 11.37
C ASP A 249 16.70 0.97 9.83
N ALA A 250 15.56 0.88 9.12
CA ALA A 250 15.56 0.77 7.67
C ALA A 250 16.08 2.06 7.00
N PRO A 251 17.01 1.96 6.03
CA PRO A 251 17.46 3.12 5.27
C PRO A 251 16.30 3.78 4.48
N ALA A 252 16.42 5.10 4.27
CA ALA A 252 15.47 5.84 3.45
C ALA A 252 15.61 5.42 1.98
N VAL A 253 14.50 5.02 1.36
CA VAL A 253 14.47 4.69 -0.07
C VAL A 253 14.46 6.01 -0.83
N ARG A 254 15.55 6.31 -1.55
CA ARG A 254 15.65 7.52 -2.38
C ARG A 254 14.86 7.33 -3.67
N TYR A 255 14.06 8.33 -4.01
CA TYR A 255 13.41 8.42 -5.32
C TYR A 255 14.36 9.19 -6.23
N VAL A 256 14.74 8.58 -7.35
CA VAL A 256 15.61 9.22 -8.34
C VAL A 256 14.81 9.34 -9.65
N SER A 257 14.92 10.47 -10.34
CA SER A 257 14.32 10.62 -11.67
C SER A 257 15.04 9.70 -12.66
N GLY A 258 14.34 9.25 -13.72
CA GLY A 258 14.86 8.29 -14.70
C GLY A 258 16.09 8.73 -15.51
N ASP A 259 16.63 9.93 -15.27
CA ASP A 259 17.75 10.53 -16.00
C ASP A 259 19.11 10.48 -15.24
N ASP A 260 19.20 9.77 -14.10
CA ASP A 260 20.44 9.63 -13.32
C ASP A 260 21.21 8.35 -13.70
N PRO A 261 22.43 8.43 -14.29
CA PRO A 261 23.14 7.29 -14.87
C PRO A 261 23.74 6.30 -13.86
N GLU A 262 23.96 6.69 -12.60
CA GLU A 262 24.81 5.92 -11.66
C GLU A 262 24.09 4.83 -10.86
N GLY A 263 22.80 4.59 -11.11
CA GLY A 263 22.00 3.63 -10.33
C GLY A 263 20.93 2.86 -11.12
N ALA A 264 21.19 2.50 -12.37
CA ALA A 264 20.17 1.98 -13.30
C ALA A 264 19.35 0.76 -12.79
N ALA A 265 19.84 -0.02 -11.82
CA ALA A 265 19.14 -1.19 -11.28
C ALA A 265 18.15 -0.87 -10.15
N ALA A 266 18.34 0.22 -9.40
CA ALA A 266 17.57 0.55 -8.19
C ALA A 266 16.52 1.67 -8.38
N ILE A 267 16.47 2.28 -9.57
CA ILE A 267 15.64 3.45 -9.83
C ILE A 267 14.26 3.02 -10.34
N ARG A 268 13.29 2.83 -9.44
CA ARG A 268 11.88 2.64 -9.85
C ARG A 268 11.35 3.95 -10.47
N GLU A 269 10.91 3.91 -11.72
CA GLU A 269 10.18 5.03 -12.32
C GLU A 269 8.82 5.12 -11.61
N VAL A 270 8.71 6.06 -10.68
CA VAL A 270 7.44 6.39 -10.04
C VAL A 270 6.80 7.47 -10.88
N ASP A 271 5.50 7.33 -11.17
CA ASP A 271 4.73 8.43 -11.75
C ASP A 271 4.71 9.60 -10.76
N LEU A 272 5.63 10.53 -10.98
CA LEU A 272 5.82 11.70 -10.13
C LEU A 272 4.55 12.55 -10.11
N GLN A 273 3.74 12.57 -11.18
CA GLN A 273 2.50 13.35 -11.18
C GLN A 273 1.43 12.71 -10.30
N LYS A 274 1.41 11.37 -10.17
CA LYS A 274 0.53 10.68 -9.22
C LYS A 274 0.98 10.96 -7.78
N LYS A 275 2.29 10.88 -7.50
CA LYS A 275 2.85 11.15 -6.16
C LYS A 275 2.68 12.60 -5.73
N TYR A 276 3.06 13.53 -6.58
CA TYR A 276 2.97 14.97 -6.37
C TYR A 276 1.81 15.54 -7.18
N HIS A 277 0.58 15.24 -6.77
CA HIS A 277 -0.62 15.63 -7.51
C HIS A 277 -1.22 16.97 -7.03
N TRP A 278 -0.90 17.43 -5.81
CA TRP A 278 -1.48 18.66 -5.27
C TRP A 278 -0.81 19.90 -5.88
N SER A 279 -1.59 20.76 -6.54
CA SER A 279 -1.14 22.13 -6.82
C SER A 279 -1.13 22.98 -5.54
N PRO A 280 -0.39 24.11 -5.49
CA PRO A 280 -0.44 25.02 -4.35
C PRO A 280 -1.87 25.46 -4.01
N SER A 281 -2.70 25.71 -5.03
CA SER A 281 -4.10 26.11 -4.86
C SER A 281 -4.96 24.97 -4.32
N ALA A 282 -4.81 23.75 -4.85
CA ALA A 282 -5.58 22.59 -4.37
C ALA A 282 -5.18 22.20 -2.94
N LEU A 283 -3.89 22.32 -2.61
CA LEU A 283 -3.40 22.12 -1.25
C LEU A 283 -4.02 23.14 -0.28
N ALA A 284 -4.10 24.40 -0.69
CA ALA A 284 -4.72 25.46 0.12
C ALA A 284 -6.22 25.22 0.35
N GLU A 285 -6.96 24.83 -0.69
CA GLU A 285 -8.37 24.47 -0.59
C GLU A 285 -8.59 23.32 0.41
N LYS A 286 -7.73 22.29 0.38
CA LYS A 286 -7.82 21.14 1.32
C LYS A 286 -7.48 21.46 2.77
N LEU A 287 -6.77 22.56 3.00
CA LEU A 287 -6.40 23.06 4.32
C LEU A 287 -7.38 24.13 4.83
N GLY A 288 -8.33 24.58 3.99
CA GLY A 288 -9.28 25.64 4.36
C GLY A 288 -8.63 27.01 4.56
N LEU A 289 -7.45 27.23 3.96
CA LEU A 289 -6.66 28.45 4.10
C LEU A 289 -6.43 29.11 2.75
N THR A 290 -6.08 30.40 2.73
CA THR A 290 -5.70 31.07 1.49
C THR A 290 -4.33 30.56 1.00
N PRO A 291 -4.08 30.54 -0.32
CA PRO A 291 -2.78 30.10 -0.86
C PRO A 291 -1.58 30.85 -0.25
N THR A 292 -1.74 32.13 0.06
CA THR A 292 -0.71 32.96 0.70
C THR A 292 -0.42 32.54 2.15
N LYS A 293 -1.45 32.17 2.93
CA LYS A 293 -1.28 31.67 4.30
C LYS A 293 -0.61 30.30 4.30
N VAL A 294 -1.03 29.40 3.40
CA VAL A 294 -0.39 28.09 3.26
C VAL A 294 1.07 28.22 2.85
N LYS A 295 1.40 29.13 1.93
CA LYS A 295 2.80 29.42 1.59
C LYS A 295 3.61 29.85 2.81
N ALA A 296 3.10 30.81 3.59
CA ALA A 296 3.81 31.28 4.80
C ALA A 296 4.06 30.14 5.80
N ILE A 297 3.10 29.23 5.97
CA ILE A 297 3.24 28.06 6.85
C ILE A 297 4.27 27.07 6.30
N ARG A 298 4.24 26.79 4.98
CA ARG A 298 5.24 25.92 4.35
C ARG A 298 6.65 26.47 4.45
N ASP A 299 6.82 27.77 4.22
CA ASP A 299 8.11 28.45 4.35
C ASP A 299 8.60 28.38 5.80
N PHE A 300 7.70 28.63 6.78
CA PHE A 300 8.00 28.55 8.21
C PHE A 300 8.39 27.13 8.66
N LEU A 301 7.70 26.11 8.15
CA LEU A 301 7.95 24.69 8.47
C LEU A 301 8.98 24.03 7.54
N ARG A 302 9.54 24.76 6.58
CA ARG A 302 10.50 24.28 5.57
C ARG A 302 10.01 23.04 4.79
N ILE A 303 8.71 22.96 4.54
CA ILE A 303 8.09 21.85 3.80
C ILE A 303 8.63 21.75 2.37
N ASP A 304 8.92 22.91 1.76
CA ASP A 304 9.41 23.00 0.39
C ASP A 304 10.91 22.62 0.27
N GLU A 305 11.61 22.36 1.38
CA GLU A 305 13.01 21.88 1.39
C GLU A 305 13.12 20.33 1.41
N ASP A 306 12.02 19.63 1.74
CA ASP A 306 11.99 18.18 1.83
C ASP A 306 11.50 17.55 0.50
N PRO A 307 12.35 16.79 -0.22
CA PRO A 307 11.99 16.15 -1.48
C PRO A 307 10.83 15.15 -1.35
N THR A 308 10.50 14.67 -0.15
CA THR A 308 9.33 13.80 0.06
C THR A 308 8.00 14.57 0.00
N ASN A 309 8.04 15.89 0.18
CA ASN A 309 6.87 16.76 0.28
C ASN A 309 6.60 17.55 -1.00
N VAL A 310 7.64 17.96 -1.72
CA VAL A 310 7.52 18.80 -2.92
C VAL A 310 8.33 18.25 -4.09
N MET A 311 7.80 18.42 -5.29
CA MET A 311 8.51 18.25 -6.55
C MET A 311 8.20 19.45 -7.44
N VAL A 312 9.20 19.96 -8.15
CA VAL A 312 9.03 21.04 -9.12
C VAL A 312 9.10 20.46 -10.52
N PHE A 313 7.97 20.49 -11.22
CA PHE A 313 7.93 20.09 -12.63
C PHE A 313 8.30 21.29 -13.51
N GLU A 314 9.35 21.14 -14.32
CA GLU A 314 9.81 22.19 -15.22
C GLU A 314 9.33 21.90 -16.66
N PHE A 315 8.61 22.86 -17.25
CA PHE A 315 8.14 22.81 -18.63
C PHE A 315 8.64 24.06 -19.36
N GLY A 316 9.80 23.95 -20.00
CA GLY A 316 10.50 25.11 -20.56
C GLY A 316 10.94 26.07 -19.46
N SER A 317 10.51 27.33 -19.52
CA SER A 317 10.79 28.34 -18.49
C SER A 317 9.81 28.31 -17.31
N GLN A 318 8.74 27.50 -17.38
CA GLN A 318 7.71 27.45 -16.34
C GLN A 318 8.05 26.39 -15.29
N LYS A 319 8.02 26.80 -14.02
CA LYS A 319 8.21 25.92 -12.86
C LYS A 319 6.87 25.69 -12.17
N HIS A 320 6.43 24.44 -12.10
CA HIS A 320 5.18 24.02 -11.49
C HIS A 320 5.46 23.20 -10.22
N PRO A 321 5.54 23.84 -9.04
CA PRO A 321 5.66 23.12 -7.79
C PRO A 321 4.39 22.32 -7.52
N ARG A 322 4.56 21.06 -7.14
CA ARG A 322 3.50 20.12 -6.77
C ARG A 322 3.85 19.42 -5.46
N TYR A 323 2.82 19.06 -4.71
CA TYR A 323 2.96 18.54 -3.35
C TYR A 323 2.38 17.14 -3.23
N SER A 324 3.00 16.33 -2.38
CA SER A 324 2.56 14.96 -2.09
C SER A 324 1.48 14.91 -1.00
N ASP A 325 0.84 13.75 -0.83
CA ASP A 325 -0.05 13.52 0.31
C ASP A 325 0.67 13.64 1.67
N ASN A 326 1.99 13.40 1.70
CA ASN A 326 2.80 13.61 2.90
C ASN A 326 2.80 15.09 3.32
N ALA A 327 3.00 16.00 2.36
CA ALA A 327 2.94 17.44 2.63
C ALA A 327 1.57 17.86 3.17
N LEU A 328 0.48 17.34 2.59
CA LEU A 328 -0.87 17.61 3.07
C LEU A 328 -1.09 17.09 4.49
N ARG A 329 -0.62 15.88 4.80
CA ARG A 329 -0.70 15.28 6.14
C ARG A 329 0.06 16.11 7.17
N VAL A 330 1.34 16.38 6.92
CA VAL A 330 2.20 17.16 7.83
C VAL A 330 1.60 18.54 8.09
N LEU A 331 1.15 19.23 7.03
CA LEU A 331 0.50 20.53 7.19
C LEU A 331 -0.79 20.42 8.01
N ARG A 332 -1.65 19.44 7.73
CA ARG A 332 -2.91 19.27 8.45
C ARG A 332 -2.72 18.96 9.94
N GLU A 333 -1.70 18.18 10.29
CA GLU A 333 -1.39 17.84 11.69
C GLU A 333 -0.77 19.01 12.45
N THR A 334 -0.04 19.89 11.75
CA THR A 334 0.73 20.98 12.36
C THR A 334 -0.02 22.31 12.39
N ILE A 335 -1.04 22.49 11.55
CA ILE A 335 -1.78 23.75 11.46
C ILE A 335 -2.61 23.98 12.73
N THR A 336 -2.19 24.99 13.51
CA THR A 336 -2.99 25.60 14.58
C THR A 336 -3.21 27.09 14.29
N PRO A 337 -4.23 27.74 14.88
CA PRO A 337 -4.44 29.18 14.75
C PRO A 337 -3.20 30.00 15.17
N GLU A 338 -2.53 29.59 16.25
CA GLU A 338 -1.34 30.26 16.78
C GLU A 338 -0.16 30.14 15.83
N LEU A 339 0.05 28.94 15.26
CA LEU A 339 1.12 28.70 14.28
C LEU A 339 0.85 29.43 12.97
N THR A 340 -0.41 29.50 12.54
CA THR A 340 -0.82 30.23 11.34
C THR A 340 -0.52 31.72 11.48
N GLU A 341 -0.86 32.32 12.62
CA GLU A 341 -0.58 33.74 12.88
C GLU A 341 0.92 34.01 13.02
N ARG A 342 1.66 33.12 13.69
CA ARG A 342 3.11 33.22 13.80
C ARG A 342 3.80 33.15 12.45
N ALA A 343 3.48 32.13 11.64
CA ALA A 343 3.99 31.98 10.28
C ALA A 343 3.62 33.19 9.40
N TRP A 344 2.41 33.73 9.56
CA TRP A 344 1.97 34.91 8.82
C TRP A 344 2.76 36.17 9.19
N ARG A 345 3.14 36.36 10.46
CA ARG A 345 3.96 37.49 10.92
C ARG A 345 5.42 37.36 10.53
N GLU A 346 5.98 36.16 10.65
CA GLU A 346 7.39 35.88 10.34
C GLU A 346 7.65 35.71 8.83
N ARG A 347 6.59 35.77 7.99
CA ARG A 347 6.76 35.62 6.55
C ARG A 347 7.72 36.68 6.00
N PRO A 348 8.68 36.31 5.15
CA PRO A 348 9.46 37.29 4.42
C PRO A 348 8.52 38.08 3.51
N LEU A 349 8.36 39.38 3.80
CA LEU A 349 7.74 40.34 2.88
C LEU A 349 8.67 40.51 1.68
N HIS A 350 8.63 39.58 0.73
CA HIS A 350 9.38 39.77 -0.51
C HIS A 350 8.80 41.00 -1.23
N ARG A 351 9.59 42.08 -1.18
CA ARG A 351 9.47 43.26 -2.03
C ARG A 351 9.37 42.79 -3.48
N ARG A 352 8.33 43.24 -4.16
CA ARG A 352 8.29 43.27 -5.63
C ARG A 352 9.61 43.84 -6.15
N ARG A 353 10.31 43.07 -6.95
CA ARG A 353 11.10 43.58 -8.06
C ARG A 353 10.79 42.72 -9.27
#